data_AF-A0A376ZYQ2-F1
#
_entry.id   AF-A0A376ZYQ2-F1
#
_cell.length_a   1.000
_cell.length_b   1.000
_cell.length_c   1.000
_cell.angle_alpha   90.00
_cell.angle_beta   90.00
_cell.angle_gamma   90.00
#
_symmetry.space_group_name_H-M   'P 1'
#
loop_
_entity.id
_entity.type
_entity.pdbx_description
1 polymer ?
#
loop_
_entity_poly.entity_id
_entity_poly.type
_entity_poly.pdbx_seq_one_letter_code
_entity_poly.pdbx_strand_id
1 'polypeptide(L)'
;MLYVNGIALGVIELKRSSVHVSEGIRQNLDNQKKTFIRDFFTTMQLVMAGNDTQGLRYGTIETPEKYYLEWKEDNPGDYTHKLDFHLSRLCSKSRLLDIVHNYIAFDVGVKKLCRHNQFFGVEAAKQHIARREGGIIWHTQGSGKSLTMVWLAKWIRENVPNSAC
;
A
#
# COMPACT_ATOMS: atom_id res chain seq x y z
N MET A 1 -3.36 8.74 -12.91
CA MET A 1 -3.80 9.31 -11.63
C MET A 1 -5.04 8.57 -11.14
N LEU A 2 -5.15 8.35 -9.83
CA LEU A 2 -6.32 7.75 -9.18
C LEU A 2 -7.04 8.83 -8.35
N TYR A 3 -8.31 9.06 -8.67
CA TYR A 3 -9.16 10.04 -8.00
C TYR A 3 -10.27 9.36 -7.20
N VAL A 4 -10.53 9.86 -6.01
CA VAL A 4 -11.68 9.47 -5.18
C VAL A 4 -12.42 10.73 -4.80
N ASN A 5 -13.68 10.85 -5.21
CA ASN A 5 -14.53 12.03 -4.97
C ASN A 5 -13.86 13.37 -5.36
N GLY A 6 -13.13 13.38 -6.47
CA GLY A 6 -12.41 14.57 -6.97
C GLY A 6 -11.04 14.83 -6.33
N ILE A 7 -10.65 14.10 -5.29
CA ILE A 7 -9.33 14.23 -4.65
C ILE A 7 -8.36 13.22 -5.28
N ALA A 8 -7.19 13.70 -5.69
CA ALA A 8 -6.13 12.85 -6.20
C ALA A 8 -5.46 12.09 -5.04
N LEU A 9 -5.62 10.77 -4.99
CA LEU A 9 -5.08 9.92 -3.91
C LEU A 9 -3.93 9.02 -4.36
N GLY A 10 -3.76 8.82 -5.67
CA GLY A 10 -2.70 7.97 -6.20
C GLY A 10 -2.10 8.50 -7.50
N VAL A 11 -0.78 8.41 -7.62
CA VAL A 11 -0.03 8.68 -8.85
C VAL A 11 0.69 7.41 -9.32
N ILE A 12 0.72 7.20 -10.63
CA ILE A 12 1.37 6.05 -11.27
C ILE A 12 2.29 6.58 -12.37
N GLU A 13 3.59 6.37 -12.22
CA GLU A 13 4.61 6.67 -13.22
C GLU A 13 4.91 5.40 -14.03
N LEU A 14 4.49 5.37 -15.29
CA LEU A 14 4.68 4.20 -16.16
C LEU A 14 5.91 4.36 -17.04
N LYS A 15 6.69 3.28 -17.14
CA LYS A 15 7.85 3.19 -18.03
C LYS A 15 7.63 2.13 -19.10
N ARG A 16 8.33 2.30 -20.22
CA ARG A 16 8.42 1.25 -21.25
C ARG A 16 9.00 -0.03 -20.63
N SER A 17 8.61 -1.18 -21.13
CA SER A 17 9.00 -2.51 -20.62
C SER A 17 10.52 -2.77 -20.64
N SER A 18 11.27 -2.03 -21.47
CA SER A 18 12.74 -2.05 -21.54
C SER A 18 13.45 -1.13 -20.53
N VAL A 19 12.72 -0.26 -19.84
CA VAL A 19 13.25 0.71 -18.88
C VAL A 19 12.97 0.22 -17.46
N HIS A 20 13.98 0.22 -16.60
CA HIS A 20 13.84 -0.29 -15.24
C HIS A 20 12.85 0.55 -14.40
N VAL A 21 12.01 -0.09 -13.60
CA VAL A 21 10.99 0.58 -12.76
C VAL A 21 11.58 1.59 -11.78
N SER A 22 12.84 1.40 -11.38
CA SER A 22 13.59 2.35 -10.53
C SER A 22 13.66 3.76 -11.13
N GLU A 23 13.72 3.88 -12.45
CA GLU A 23 13.72 5.19 -13.13
C GLU A 23 12.42 5.95 -12.82
N GLY A 24 11.27 5.26 -12.84
CA GLY A 24 9.98 5.86 -12.45
C GLY A 24 9.91 6.19 -10.96
N ILE A 25 10.52 5.37 -10.10
CA ILE A 25 10.62 5.66 -8.66
C ILE A 25 11.46 6.91 -8.40
N ARG A 26 12.63 7.04 -9.04
CA ARG A 26 13.49 8.22 -8.92
C ARG A 26 12.80 9.48 -9.44
N GLN A 27 12.10 9.39 -10.57
CA GLN A 27 11.33 10.52 -11.09
C GLN A 27 10.21 10.94 -10.13
N ASN A 28 9.50 9.99 -9.50
CA ASN A 28 8.54 10.32 -8.45
C ASN A 28 9.18 11.03 -7.25
N LEU A 29 10.39 10.63 -6.85
CA LEU A 29 11.14 11.28 -5.76
C LEU A 29 11.62 12.68 -6.14
N ASP A 30 12.11 12.86 -7.37
CA ASP A 30 12.53 14.16 -7.88
C ASP A 30 11.36 15.14 -7.96
N ASN A 31 10.20 14.69 -8.44
CA ASN A 31 8.99 15.50 -8.54
C ASN A 31 8.49 16.04 -7.18
N GLN A 32 8.92 15.45 -6.06
CA GLN A 32 8.58 15.91 -4.70
C GLN A 32 9.52 17.01 -4.18
N LYS A 33 10.62 17.32 -4.88
CA LYS A 33 11.56 18.40 -4.48
C LYS A 33 10.95 19.78 -4.76
N LYS A 34 11.39 20.82 -4.02
CA LYS A 34 10.87 22.20 -4.13
C LYS A 34 10.99 22.79 -5.54
N THR A 35 11.97 22.36 -6.31
CA THR A 35 12.22 22.83 -7.68
C THR A 35 11.26 22.24 -8.71
N PHE A 36 10.45 21.25 -8.31
CA PHE A 36 9.46 20.58 -9.15
C PHE A 36 8.05 20.77 -8.55
N ILE A 37 7.14 19.85 -8.87
CA ILE A 37 5.71 19.92 -8.53
C ILE A 37 5.39 19.36 -7.14
N ARG A 38 6.14 19.75 -6.10
CA ARG A 38 5.95 19.23 -4.74
C ARG A 38 4.50 19.28 -4.26
N ASP A 39 3.82 20.40 -4.48
CA ASP A 39 2.48 20.65 -3.92
C ASP A 39 1.43 19.69 -4.46
N PHE A 40 1.67 19.11 -5.64
CA PHE A 40 0.84 18.03 -6.20
C PHE A 40 0.80 16.77 -5.33
N PHE A 41 1.86 16.52 -4.55
CA PHE A 41 1.98 15.30 -3.75
C PHE A 41 1.31 15.39 -2.38
N THR A 42 0.80 16.57 -1.99
CA THR A 42 0.23 16.83 -0.65
C THR A 42 -0.91 15.87 -0.28
N THR A 43 -1.76 15.50 -1.23
CA THR A 43 -2.89 14.58 -1.01
C THR A 43 -2.58 13.12 -1.33
N MET A 44 -1.38 12.83 -1.85
CA MET A 44 -1.04 11.47 -2.32
C MET A 44 -0.98 10.49 -1.15
N GLN A 45 -1.77 9.43 -1.27
CA GLN A 45 -1.75 8.29 -0.36
C GLN A 45 -0.88 7.17 -0.92
N LEU A 46 -0.91 6.97 -2.24
CA LEU A 46 -0.03 6.03 -2.95
C LEU A 46 0.80 6.75 -4.02
N VAL A 47 2.10 6.48 -4.02
CA VAL A 47 3.03 6.89 -5.07
C VAL A 47 3.57 5.62 -5.71
N MET A 48 3.32 5.44 -7.01
CA MET A 48 3.59 4.18 -7.70
C MET A 48 4.42 4.39 -8.96
N ALA A 49 5.20 3.37 -9.31
CA ALA A 49 5.90 3.28 -10.58
C ALA A 49 5.80 1.86 -11.12
N GLY A 50 5.70 1.68 -12.44
CA GLY A 50 5.57 0.34 -13.01
C GLY A 50 5.88 0.24 -14.50
N ASN A 51 6.05 -1.01 -14.96
CA ASN A 51 6.16 -1.41 -16.36
C ASN A 51 5.69 -2.87 -16.50
N ASP A 52 5.49 -3.35 -17.73
CA ASP A 52 4.89 -4.68 -17.96
C ASP A 52 5.76 -5.85 -17.47
N THR A 53 7.09 -5.68 -17.49
CA THR A 53 8.08 -6.74 -17.21
C THR A 53 8.37 -6.93 -15.72
N GLN A 54 8.43 -5.84 -14.97
CA GLN A 54 8.73 -5.83 -13.53
C GLN A 54 7.48 -5.60 -12.67
N GLY A 55 6.37 -5.20 -13.29
CA GLY A 55 5.12 -4.94 -12.60
C GLY A 55 5.09 -3.58 -11.92
N LEU A 56 4.38 -3.51 -10.79
CA LEU A 56 4.14 -2.29 -10.05
C LEU A 56 4.99 -2.28 -8.77
N ARG A 57 5.50 -1.10 -8.44
CA ARG A 57 6.09 -0.79 -7.14
C ARG A 57 5.30 0.35 -6.53
N TYR A 58 5.07 0.29 -5.22
CA TYR A 58 4.29 1.30 -4.50
C TYR A 58 4.99 1.74 -3.22
N GLY A 59 4.77 2.99 -2.86
CA GLY A 59 5.19 3.59 -1.61
C GLY A 59 4.28 4.75 -1.27
N THR A 60 4.72 5.59 -0.35
CA THR A 60 4.09 6.88 -0.06
C THR A 60 5.01 8.02 -0.47
N ILE A 61 4.59 9.26 -0.24
CA ILE A 61 5.48 10.40 -0.34
C ILE A 61 6.76 10.17 0.48
N GLU A 62 7.88 10.66 -0.03
CA GLU A 62 9.20 10.60 0.59
C GLU A 62 9.75 9.19 0.86
N THR A 63 9.07 8.12 0.41
CA THR A 63 9.56 6.74 0.55
C THR A 63 10.82 6.55 -0.31
N PRO A 64 12.00 6.26 0.27
CA PRO A 64 13.20 6.03 -0.53
C PRO A 64 13.07 4.81 -1.46
N GLU A 65 13.78 4.82 -2.59
CA GLU A 65 13.71 3.76 -3.63
C GLU A 65 13.81 2.34 -3.07
N LYS A 66 14.76 2.09 -2.16
CA LYS A 66 14.99 0.77 -1.54
C LYS A 66 13.82 0.25 -0.68
N TYR A 67 12.87 1.11 -0.31
CA TYR A 67 11.72 0.77 0.53
C TYR A 67 10.41 0.73 -0.24
N TYR A 68 10.43 0.94 -1.56
CA TYR A 68 9.26 0.67 -2.39
C TYR A 68 8.89 -0.81 -2.29
N LEU A 69 7.60 -1.04 -2.16
CA LEU A 69 7.00 -2.34 -1.96
C LEU A 69 6.52 -2.93 -3.28
N GLU A 70 6.44 -4.26 -3.32
CA GLU A 70 5.79 -5.02 -4.38
C GLU A 70 4.56 -5.70 -3.78
N TRP A 71 3.46 -5.70 -4.52
CA TRP A 71 2.24 -6.39 -4.11
C TRP A 71 2.33 -7.85 -4.55
N LYS A 72 2.10 -8.81 -3.64
CA LYS A 72 2.23 -10.25 -3.95
C LYS A 72 1.00 -11.00 -3.46
N GLU A 73 0.42 -11.79 -4.35
CA GLU A 73 -0.66 -12.74 -4.10
C GLU A 73 -0.38 -14.03 -4.89
N ASP A 74 -0.79 -15.18 -4.37
CA ASP A 74 -0.43 -16.50 -4.91
C ASP A 74 -1.14 -16.85 -6.22
N ASN A 75 -2.22 -16.14 -6.57
CA ASN A 75 -2.99 -16.38 -7.79
C ASN A 75 -2.93 -15.16 -8.73
N PRO A 76 -2.02 -15.17 -9.73
CA PRO A 76 -1.95 -14.10 -10.71
C PRO A 76 -3.23 -14.00 -11.52
N GLY A 77 -3.97 -15.09 -11.77
CA GLY A 77 -5.03 -15.12 -12.78
C GLY A 77 -4.46 -15.06 -14.20
N ASP A 78 -5.31 -14.74 -15.18
CA ASP A 78 -4.97 -14.82 -16.62
C ASP A 78 -4.29 -13.56 -17.17
N TYR A 79 -3.56 -12.80 -16.35
CA TYR A 79 -2.89 -11.58 -16.82
C TYR A 79 -1.58 -11.91 -17.52
N THR A 80 -1.42 -11.42 -18.75
CA THR A 80 -0.18 -11.54 -19.52
C THR A 80 0.96 -10.72 -18.93
N HIS A 81 0.67 -9.53 -18.41
CA HIS A 81 1.66 -8.61 -17.86
C HIS A 81 1.56 -8.49 -16.34
N LYS A 82 2.73 -8.41 -15.68
CA LYS A 82 2.78 -8.24 -14.21
C LYS A 82 2.16 -6.92 -13.77
N LEU A 83 2.22 -5.90 -14.61
CA LEU A 83 1.64 -4.59 -14.31
C LEU A 83 0.12 -4.70 -14.14
N ASP A 84 -0.56 -5.34 -15.10
CA ASP A 84 -2.01 -5.51 -15.11
C ASP A 84 -2.48 -6.32 -13.91
N PHE A 85 -1.77 -7.39 -13.56
CA PHE A 85 -2.02 -8.15 -12.34
C PHE A 85 -1.94 -7.27 -11.09
N HIS A 86 -0.84 -6.51 -10.91
CA HIS A 86 -0.70 -5.70 -9.70
C HIS A 86 -1.72 -4.56 -9.63
N LEU A 87 -2.02 -3.91 -10.75
CA LEU A 87 -3.02 -2.85 -10.82
C LEU A 87 -4.42 -3.39 -10.52
N SER A 88 -4.79 -4.54 -11.09
CA SER A 88 -6.10 -5.15 -10.85
C SER A 88 -6.32 -5.54 -9.38
N ARG A 89 -5.24 -5.93 -8.68
CA ARG A 89 -5.30 -6.24 -7.24
C ARG A 89 -5.28 -4.98 -6.38
N LEU A 90 -4.17 -4.23 -6.42
CA LEU A 90 -3.92 -3.11 -5.52
C LEU A 90 -4.89 -1.94 -5.76
N CYS A 91 -5.22 -1.66 -7.01
CA CYS A 91 -6.06 -0.53 -7.40
C CYS A 91 -7.54 -0.91 -7.63
N SER A 92 -7.94 -2.14 -7.29
CA SER A 92 -9.37 -2.46 -7.22
C SER A 92 -10.07 -1.53 -6.23
N LYS A 93 -11.27 -1.06 -6.57
CA LYS A 93 -11.97 -0.01 -5.81
C LYS A 93 -12.05 -0.32 -4.31
N SER A 94 -12.44 -1.54 -3.94
CA SER A 94 -12.54 -1.96 -2.54
C SER A 94 -11.18 -2.00 -1.84
N ARG A 95 -10.18 -2.63 -2.46
CA ARG A 95 -8.83 -2.76 -1.90
C ARG A 95 -8.15 -1.41 -1.73
N LEU A 96 -8.25 -0.53 -2.72
CA LEU A 96 -7.67 0.81 -2.70
C LEU A 96 -8.25 1.62 -1.53
N LEU A 97 -9.58 1.64 -1.40
CA LEU A 97 -10.24 2.39 -0.33
C LEU A 97 -9.92 1.81 1.06
N ASP A 98 -9.86 0.48 1.17
CA ASP A 98 -9.49 -0.19 2.42
C ASP A 98 -8.05 0.13 2.82
N ILE A 99 -7.10 0.06 1.88
CA ILE A 99 -5.69 0.42 2.11
C ILE A 99 -5.58 1.87 2.59
N VAL A 100 -6.22 2.81 1.88
CA VAL A 100 -6.16 4.23 2.22
C VAL A 100 -6.77 4.52 3.59
N HIS A 101 -7.88 3.88 3.94
CA HIS A 101 -8.58 4.14 5.20
C HIS A 101 -7.93 3.43 6.40
N ASN A 102 -7.58 2.16 6.25
CA ASN A 102 -7.24 1.27 7.36
C ASN A 102 -5.75 0.97 7.48
N TYR A 103 -4.98 1.09 6.40
CA TYR A 103 -3.61 0.58 6.33
C TYR A 103 -2.54 1.66 6.08
N ILE A 104 -2.88 2.92 6.37
CA ILE A 104 -1.92 4.02 6.47
C ILE A 104 -1.72 4.38 7.94
N ALA A 105 -0.45 4.48 8.34
CA ALA A 105 -0.05 4.96 9.65
C ALA A 105 1.05 6.02 9.51
N PHE A 106 1.18 6.89 10.50
CA PHE A 106 2.28 7.83 10.62
C PHE A 106 3.16 7.45 11.80
N ASP A 107 4.46 7.37 11.56
CA ASP A 107 5.47 7.05 12.57
C ASP A 107 6.51 8.17 12.58
N VAL A 108 6.49 8.98 13.63
CA VAL A 108 7.34 10.18 13.79
C VAL A 108 7.30 11.08 12.53
N GLY A 109 6.09 11.37 12.04
CA GLY A 109 5.86 12.20 10.87
C GLY A 109 6.04 11.50 9.51
N VAL A 110 6.58 10.28 9.48
CA VAL A 110 6.76 9.50 8.24
C VAL A 110 5.50 8.69 7.94
N LYS A 111 4.90 8.91 6.77
CA LYS A 111 3.76 8.11 6.28
C LYS A 111 4.23 6.69 5.92
N LYS A 112 3.48 5.67 6.34
CA LYS A 112 3.77 4.25 6.10
C LYS A 112 2.53 3.52 5.60
N LEU A 113 2.74 2.65 4.60
CA LEU A 113 1.73 1.73 4.06
C LEU A 113 1.99 0.31 4.54
N CYS A 114 0.95 -0.52 4.51
CA CYS A 114 1.09 -1.95 4.71
C CYS A 114 1.83 -2.64 3.57
N ARG A 115 2.58 -3.69 3.93
CA ARG A 115 3.02 -4.74 3.01
C ARG A 115 1.87 -5.72 2.77
N HIS A 116 1.90 -6.42 1.63
CA HIS A 116 0.88 -7.40 1.25
C HIS A 116 0.61 -8.45 2.36
N ASN A 117 1.66 -9.00 2.98
CA ASN A 117 1.53 -10.01 4.03
C ASN A 117 0.93 -9.45 5.33
N GLN A 118 1.18 -8.17 5.64
CA GLN A 118 0.56 -7.52 6.79
C GLN A 118 -0.93 -7.28 6.53
N PHE A 119 -1.28 -6.83 5.33
CA PHE A 119 -2.68 -6.68 4.90
C PHE A 119 -3.45 -7.99 5.06
N PHE A 120 -2.97 -9.08 4.45
CA PHE A 120 -3.64 -10.38 4.53
C PHE A 120 -3.66 -10.96 5.94
N GLY A 121 -2.60 -10.74 6.73
CA GLY A 121 -2.57 -11.16 8.14
C GLY A 121 -3.65 -10.47 8.97
N VAL A 122 -3.86 -9.17 8.76
CA VAL A 122 -4.93 -8.42 9.44
C VAL A 122 -6.30 -8.85 8.92
N GLU A 123 -6.50 -9.00 7.61
CA GLU A 123 -7.78 -9.49 7.05
C GLU A 123 -8.17 -10.86 7.60
N ALA A 124 -7.22 -11.80 7.71
CA ALA A 124 -7.46 -13.09 8.34
C ALA A 124 -7.83 -12.93 9.83
N ALA A 125 -7.13 -12.07 10.57
CA ALA A 125 -7.44 -11.81 11.98
C ALA A 125 -8.84 -11.20 12.18
N LYS A 126 -9.29 -10.30 11.29
CA LYS A 126 -10.66 -9.76 11.31
C LYS A 126 -11.70 -10.88 11.24
N GLN A 127 -11.48 -11.88 10.40
CA GLN A 127 -12.38 -13.04 10.27
C GLN A 127 -12.41 -13.90 11.54
N HIS A 128 -11.26 -14.13 12.18
CA HIS A 128 -11.20 -14.85 13.46
C HIS A 128 -11.95 -14.09 14.56
N ILE A 129 -11.77 -12.77 14.65
CA ILE A 129 -12.47 -11.91 15.62
C ILE A 129 -13.98 -11.96 15.40
N ALA A 130 -14.45 -11.91 14.15
CA ALA A 130 -15.87 -12.01 13.84
C ALA A 130 -16.47 -13.35 14.31
N ARG A 131 -15.69 -14.43 14.30
CA ARG A 131 -16.07 -15.75 14.85
C ARG A 131 -15.78 -15.91 16.34
N ARG A 132 -15.21 -14.89 17.00
CA ARG A 132 -14.74 -14.92 18.40
C ARG A 132 -13.68 -15.99 18.67
N GLU A 133 -12.82 -16.23 17.68
CA GLU A 133 -11.72 -17.18 17.73
C GLU A 133 -10.39 -16.46 17.98
N GLY A 134 -9.50 -17.10 18.73
CA GLY A 134 -8.11 -16.69 18.85
C GLY A 134 -7.27 -17.08 17.62
N GLY A 135 -6.02 -16.65 17.61
CA GLY A 135 -5.07 -17.02 16.56
C GLY A 135 -3.68 -16.43 16.79
N ILE A 136 -2.70 -16.91 16.01
CA ILE A 136 -1.31 -16.43 16.05
C ILE A 136 -0.95 -15.96 14.65
N ILE A 137 -0.54 -14.69 14.51
CA ILE A 137 0.08 -14.19 13.28
C ILE A 137 1.60 -14.35 13.42
N TRP A 138 2.17 -15.32 12.69
CA TRP A 138 3.60 -15.55 12.70
C TRP A 138 4.33 -14.62 11.73
N HIS A 139 5.28 -13.84 12.26
CA HIS A 139 6.05 -12.86 11.50
C HIS A 139 7.54 -12.99 11.79
N THR A 140 8.38 -12.95 10.75
CA THR A 140 9.85 -12.87 10.89
C THR A 140 10.29 -11.54 11.52
N GLN A 141 11.48 -11.51 12.13
CA GLN A 141 12.04 -10.28 12.71
C GLN A 141 12.24 -9.21 11.63
N GLY A 142 11.93 -7.94 11.94
CA GLY A 142 12.02 -6.83 10.99
C GLY A 142 10.91 -6.75 9.94
N SER A 143 9.89 -7.62 10.00
CA SER A 143 8.76 -7.61 9.05
C SER A 143 7.75 -6.47 9.26
N GLY A 144 7.87 -5.70 10.35
CA GLY A 144 6.92 -4.65 10.71
C GLY A 144 5.75 -5.11 11.59
N LYS A 145 5.94 -6.11 12.45
CA LYS A 145 4.91 -6.61 13.40
C LYS A 145 4.14 -5.52 14.13
N SER A 146 4.83 -4.48 14.61
CA SER A 146 4.21 -3.38 15.34
C SER A 146 3.17 -2.64 14.51
N LEU A 147 3.43 -2.43 13.21
CA LEU A 147 2.45 -1.82 12.32
C LEU A 147 1.23 -2.72 12.09
N THR A 148 1.44 -4.04 11.95
CA THR A 148 0.33 -5.02 11.89
C THR A 148 -0.57 -4.91 13.11
N MET A 149 0.02 -4.82 14.32
CA MET A 149 -0.72 -4.64 15.57
C MET A 149 -1.48 -3.33 15.60
N VAL A 150 -0.86 -2.22 15.17
CA VAL A 150 -1.51 -0.90 15.12
C VAL A 150 -2.73 -0.92 14.21
N TRP A 151 -2.62 -1.47 13.00
CA TRP A 151 -3.76 -1.53 12.07
C TRP A 151 -4.88 -2.43 12.58
N LEU A 152 -4.55 -3.59 13.16
CA LEU A 152 -5.54 -4.49 13.74
C LEU A 152 -6.25 -3.83 14.94
N ALA A 153 -5.50 -3.23 15.86
CA ALA A 153 -6.06 -2.55 17.03
C ALA A 153 -6.94 -1.35 16.63
N LYS A 154 -6.50 -0.55 15.65
CA LYS A 154 -7.30 0.54 15.07
C LYS A 154 -8.63 0.01 14.55
N TRP A 155 -8.59 -1.05 13.75
CA TRP A 155 -9.80 -1.65 13.17
C TRP A 155 -10.73 -2.20 14.25
N ILE A 156 -10.22 -2.91 15.26
CA ILE A 156 -11.02 -3.45 16.37
C ILE A 156 -11.75 -2.31 17.08
N ARG A 157 -11.03 -1.24 17.43
CA ARG A 157 -11.60 -0.07 18.11
C ARG A 157 -12.75 0.57 17.32
N GLU A 158 -12.66 0.57 15.99
CA GLU A 158 -13.64 1.20 15.10
C GLU A 158 -14.84 0.29 14.76
N ASN A 159 -14.69 -1.03 14.87
CA ASN A 159 -15.68 -1.99 14.34
C ASN A 159 -16.24 -2.96 15.39
N VAL A 160 -15.61 -3.09 16.56
CA VAL A 160 -16.06 -3.97 17.64
C VAL A 160 -16.67 -3.11 18.75
N PRO A 161 -17.98 -3.20 19.01
CA PRO A 161 -18.64 -2.46 20.08
C PRO A 161 -18.02 -2.78 21.45
N ASN A 162 -17.91 -1.78 22.33
CA ASN A 162 -17.36 -1.91 23.69
C ASN A 162 -15.92 -2.47 23.74
N SER A 163 -15.12 -2.22 22.69
CA SER A 163 -13.71 -2.64 22.62
C SER A 163 -12.74 -1.62 23.24
N ALA A 164 -13.21 -0.40 23.53
CA ALA A 164 -12.50 0.50 24.42
C ALA A 164 -12.74 0.04 25.86
N CYS A 165 -11.65 -0.31 26.56
CA CYS A 165 -11.67 -0.42 28.02
C CYS A 165 -12.12 0.90 28.64
#